data_AF-T1WQY9-F1
#
_entry.id   AF-T1WQY9-F1
#
_cell.length_a   1.000
_cell.length_b   1.000
_cell.length_c   1.000
_cell.angle_alpha   90.00
_cell.angle_beta   90.00
_cell.angle_gamma   90.00
#
_symmetry.space_group_name_H-M   'P 1'
#
loop_
_entity.id
_entity.type
_entity.pdbx_description
1 polymer ?
#
loop_
_entity_poly.entity_id
_entity_poly.type
_entity_poly.pdbx_seq_one_letter_code
_entity_poly.pdbx_strand_id
1 'polypeptide(L)'
;QEGVLSLGGYADIFLRNTLASGVIPQISAIMGPCAGGAVYSPAITDFNIMVEGTSYMFLTGPDVIRTVTHEEVTKEQLGGARTHNETSGVAHFSVAGDRECLQLIRELLGYLPANNLDGPQSRDTSDPADREDDALDRLVPASPNQPYDMRELIQSVADEGMFLEVHRHYARNILVGFARLGGRSVGIVANQPAYLAGTLDIDASVKAARFVRFCDAFNIPLV
;
A
#
# COMPACT_ATOMS: atom_id res chain seq x y z
N GLN A 1 16.40 29.38 -5.97
CA GLN A 1 15.98 30.73 -6.39
C GLN A 1 15.04 31.39 -5.37
N GLU A 2 14.22 30.63 -4.61
CA GLU A 2 13.33 31.19 -3.56
C GLU A 2 13.82 31.01 -2.11
N GLY A 3 14.92 30.29 -1.89
CA GLY A 3 15.57 30.17 -0.57
C GLY A 3 14.63 29.63 0.52
N VAL A 4 14.64 30.27 1.69
CA VAL A 4 13.86 29.87 2.87
C VAL A 4 12.34 29.93 2.66
N LEU A 5 11.85 30.71 1.69
CA LEU A 5 10.41 30.80 1.40
C LEU A 5 9.88 29.47 0.85
N SER A 6 10.66 28.79 0.01
CA SER A 6 10.31 27.45 -0.49
C SER A 6 10.22 26.42 0.65
N LEU A 7 11.10 26.53 1.66
CA LEU A 7 11.05 25.67 2.85
C LEU A 7 9.81 25.96 3.71
N GLY A 8 9.45 27.23 3.87
CA GLY A 8 8.20 27.61 4.56
C GLY A 8 6.96 27.03 3.87
N GLY A 9 6.92 27.08 2.53
CA GLY A 9 5.86 26.46 1.74
C GLY A 9 5.74 24.94 1.96
N TYR A 10 6.86 24.23 2.03
CA TYR A 10 6.87 22.80 2.38
C TYR A 10 6.31 22.55 3.79
N ALA A 11 6.77 23.30 4.79
CA ALA A 11 6.33 23.14 6.17
C ALA A 11 4.81 23.35 6.32
N ASP A 12 4.26 24.32 5.61
CA ASP A 12 2.83 24.59 5.55
C ASP A 12 2.02 23.42 4.98
N ILE A 13 2.54 22.75 3.95
CA ILE A 13 1.91 21.54 3.38
C ILE A 13 1.99 20.38 4.39
N PHE A 14 3.16 20.17 5.00
CA PHE A 14 3.34 19.06 5.95
C PHE A 14 2.45 19.18 7.18
N LEU A 15 2.25 20.41 7.68
CA LEU A 15 1.31 20.68 8.76
C LEU A 15 -0.11 20.27 8.36
N ARG A 16 -0.55 20.62 7.15
CA ARG A 16 -1.88 20.25 6.65
C ARG A 16 -2.03 18.74 6.46
N ASN A 17 -1.00 18.06 5.95
CA ASN A 17 -1.04 16.59 5.86
C ASN A 17 -1.20 15.94 7.24
N THR A 18 -0.46 16.44 8.23
CA THR A 18 -0.52 15.94 9.61
C THR A 18 -1.89 16.16 10.24
N LEU A 19 -2.47 17.36 10.07
CA LEU A 19 -3.79 17.68 10.58
C LEU A 19 -4.92 16.89 9.89
N ALA A 20 -4.73 16.51 8.62
CA ALA A 20 -5.68 15.71 7.85
C ALA A 20 -5.55 14.19 8.07
N SER A 21 -4.46 13.73 8.70
CA SER A 21 -4.18 12.30 8.91
C SER A 21 -5.27 11.63 9.76
N GLY A 22 -5.91 10.60 9.21
CA GLY A 22 -7.03 9.92 9.86
C GLY A 22 -8.31 10.75 9.91
N VAL A 23 -8.40 11.84 9.15
CA VAL A 23 -9.62 12.67 8.99
C VAL A 23 -10.18 12.52 7.59
N ILE A 24 -9.34 12.68 6.57
CA ILE A 24 -9.67 12.42 5.16
C ILE A 24 -8.59 11.53 4.56
N PRO A 25 -8.93 10.58 3.66
CA PRO A 25 -7.92 9.77 3.00
C PRO A 25 -6.98 10.62 2.12
N GLN A 26 -5.69 10.44 2.29
CA GLN A 26 -4.64 11.14 1.55
C GLN A 26 -3.88 10.14 0.68
N ILE A 27 -3.97 10.29 -0.64
CA ILE A 27 -3.30 9.41 -1.62
C ILE A 27 -2.29 10.25 -2.42
N SER A 28 -1.06 9.78 -2.51
CA SER A 28 0.00 10.39 -3.30
C SER A 28 0.32 9.53 -4.53
N ALA A 29 0.26 10.16 -5.70
CA ALA A 29 0.68 9.57 -6.96
C ALA A 29 2.01 10.20 -7.39
N ILE A 30 3.05 9.37 -7.50
CA ILE A 30 4.38 9.80 -7.89
C ILE A 30 4.58 9.34 -9.33
N MET A 31 4.38 10.29 -10.24
CA MET A 31 4.38 10.08 -11.69
C MET A 31 5.57 10.81 -12.35
N GLY A 32 6.64 11.03 -11.57
CA GLY A 32 7.80 11.80 -11.96
C GLY A 32 8.84 11.92 -10.85
N PRO A 33 9.87 12.79 -11.03
CA PRO A 33 10.87 13.07 -10.02
C PRO A 33 10.29 13.68 -8.74
N CYS A 34 10.63 13.12 -7.58
CA CYS A 34 10.31 13.67 -6.27
C CYS A 34 11.56 13.59 -5.37
N ALA A 35 12.24 14.71 -5.12
CA ALA A 35 13.53 14.69 -4.42
C ALA A 35 13.64 15.78 -3.34
N GLY A 36 14.47 15.52 -2.33
CA GLY A 36 14.70 16.46 -1.24
C GLY A 36 13.45 16.67 -0.40
N GLY A 37 13.09 17.93 -0.12
CA GLY A 37 11.93 18.25 0.73
C GLY A 37 10.60 17.70 0.22
N ALA A 38 10.45 17.54 -1.10
CA ALA A 38 9.19 17.08 -1.71
C ALA A 38 8.75 15.68 -1.23
N VAL A 39 9.69 14.82 -0.85
CA VAL A 39 9.39 13.43 -0.44
C VAL A 39 8.67 13.34 0.90
N TYR A 40 8.76 14.38 1.74
CA TYR A 40 8.19 14.34 3.08
C TYR A 40 6.66 14.40 3.08
N SER A 41 6.02 15.07 2.10
CA SER A 41 4.55 15.09 2.03
C SER A 41 3.99 13.70 1.69
N PRO A 42 4.44 13.00 0.62
CA PRO A 42 4.06 11.60 0.37
C PRO A 42 4.45 10.63 1.49
N ALA A 43 5.50 10.92 2.27
CA ALA A 43 5.87 10.06 3.40
C ALA A 43 4.82 10.07 4.54
N ILE A 44 3.99 11.12 4.62
CA ILE A 44 2.98 11.30 5.67
C ILE A 44 1.54 11.26 5.14
N THR A 45 1.34 10.90 3.87
CA THR A 45 0.02 10.50 3.34
C THR A 45 -0.20 9.00 3.51
N ASP A 46 -1.42 8.52 3.30
CA ASP A 46 -1.82 7.15 3.63
C ASP A 46 -1.28 6.12 2.62
N PHE A 47 -1.37 6.42 1.32
CA PHE A 47 -0.91 5.54 0.24
C PHE A 47 -0.06 6.26 -0.80
N ASN A 48 1.04 5.61 -1.17
CA ASN A 48 1.95 6.04 -2.23
C ASN A 48 1.87 5.07 -3.41
N ILE A 49 1.54 5.60 -4.58
CA ILE A 49 1.51 4.87 -5.85
C ILE A 49 2.61 5.44 -6.73
N MET A 50 3.54 4.61 -7.17
CA MET A 50 4.67 5.02 -8.01
C MET A 50 4.55 4.44 -9.42
N VAL A 51 4.89 5.24 -10.43
CA VAL A 51 4.93 4.79 -11.84
C VAL A 51 6.33 4.31 -12.20
N GLU A 52 6.43 3.10 -12.74
CA GLU A 52 7.70 2.48 -13.11
C GLU A 52 8.41 3.21 -14.25
N GLY A 53 9.74 3.32 -14.13
CA GLY A 53 10.61 3.90 -15.16
C GLY A 53 10.50 5.41 -15.36
N THR A 54 9.44 6.06 -14.86
CA THR A 54 9.24 7.52 -14.99
C THR A 54 9.31 8.25 -13.65
N SER A 55 9.13 7.56 -12.53
CA SER A 55 9.12 8.14 -11.18
C SER A 55 10.29 7.69 -10.30
N TYR A 56 10.70 8.56 -9.38
CA TYR A 56 11.67 8.21 -8.33
C TYR A 56 11.53 9.12 -7.11
N MET A 57 11.89 8.60 -5.94
CA MET A 57 11.88 9.31 -4.65
C MET A 57 13.21 9.16 -3.89
N PHE A 58 13.79 10.26 -3.42
CA PHE A 58 14.91 10.20 -2.46
C PHE A 58 15.16 11.54 -1.76
N LEU A 59 15.67 11.50 -0.54
CA LEU A 59 16.08 12.71 0.19
C LEU A 59 17.31 13.36 -0.43
N THR A 60 18.33 12.54 -0.72
CA THR A 60 19.62 12.99 -1.21
C THR A 60 19.92 12.28 -2.52
N GLY A 61 20.26 13.04 -3.56
CA GLY A 61 20.45 12.48 -4.90
C GLY A 61 21.77 11.70 -5.08
N PRO A 62 21.86 10.89 -6.15
CA PRO A 62 23.03 10.04 -6.39
C PRO A 62 24.37 10.76 -6.48
N ASP A 63 24.39 11.98 -7.05
CA ASP A 63 25.64 12.76 -7.18
C ASP A 63 26.23 13.13 -5.81
N VAL A 64 25.37 13.42 -4.83
CA VAL A 64 25.78 13.73 -3.46
C VAL A 64 26.25 12.47 -2.75
N ILE A 65 25.56 11.34 -2.95
CA ILE A 65 25.97 10.03 -2.43
C ILE A 65 27.36 9.68 -2.95
N ARG A 66 27.58 9.73 -4.26
CA ARG A 66 28.89 9.46 -4.87
C ARG A 66 30.01 10.35 -4.31
N THR A 67 29.72 11.63 -4.08
CA THR A 67 30.73 12.57 -3.58
C THR A 67 31.09 12.31 -2.11
N VAL A 68 30.14 11.81 -1.30
CA VAL A 68 30.31 11.63 0.15
C VAL A 68 30.74 10.20 0.52
N THR A 69 30.16 9.19 -0.13
CA THR A 69 30.37 7.77 0.20
C THR A 69 31.24 7.04 -0.82
N HIS A 70 31.56 7.67 -1.97
CA HIS A 70 32.22 7.04 -3.12
C HIS A 70 31.45 5.87 -3.74
N GLU A 71 30.15 5.75 -3.45
CA GLU A 71 29.28 4.73 -4.03
C GLU A 71 28.62 5.25 -5.32
N GLU A 72 28.68 4.46 -6.38
CA GLU A 72 27.96 4.76 -7.63
C GLU A 72 26.62 4.03 -7.66
N VAL A 73 25.53 4.79 -7.61
CA VAL A 73 24.16 4.28 -7.67
C VAL A 73 23.36 5.08 -8.69
N THR A 74 22.50 4.42 -9.47
CA THR A 74 21.60 5.13 -10.39
C THR A 74 20.37 5.66 -9.64
N LYS A 75 19.65 6.63 -10.22
CA LYS A 75 18.38 7.12 -9.64
C LYS A 75 17.36 6.01 -9.44
N GLU A 76 17.28 5.08 -10.39
CA GLU A 76 16.37 3.93 -10.34
C GLU A 76 16.73 2.99 -9.19
N GLN A 77 18.02 2.65 -9.04
CA GLN A 77 18.47 1.82 -7.92
C GLN A 77 18.26 2.50 -6.57
N LEU A 78 18.51 3.82 -6.49
CA LEU A 78 18.42 4.58 -5.26
C LEU A 78 16.97 4.74 -4.76
N GLY A 79 16.04 5.00 -5.68
CA GLY A 79 14.69 5.43 -5.31
C GLY A 79 13.63 5.22 -6.39
N GLY A 80 13.86 4.31 -7.31
CA GLY A 80 12.86 3.91 -8.29
C GLY A 80 11.65 3.24 -7.65
N ALA A 81 10.56 3.13 -8.39
CA ALA A 81 9.30 2.54 -7.94
C ALA A 81 9.50 1.14 -7.35
N ARG A 82 10.32 0.31 -8.00
CA ARG A 82 10.63 -1.05 -7.56
C ARG A 82 11.40 -1.08 -6.24
N THR A 83 12.44 -0.24 -6.08
CA THR A 83 13.21 -0.14 -4.83
C THR A 83 12.29 0.20 -3.65
N HIS A 84 11.35 1.12 -3.86
CA HIS A 84 10.41 1.52 -2.81
C HIS A 84 9.29 0.52 -2.55
N ASN A 85 8.93 -0.32 -3.53
CA ASN A 85 7.86 -1.30 -3.42
C ASN A 85 8.33 -2.69 -2.98
N GLU A 86 9.61 -3.02 -3.15
CA GLU A 86 10.21 -4.31 -2.76
C GLU A 86 11.08 -4.20 -1.51
N THR A 87 11.84 -3.12 -1.38
CA THR A 87 12.92 -3.02 -0.38
C THR A 87 12.59 -2.07 0.75
N SER A 88 12.19 -0.82 0.45
CA SER A 88 12.03 0.20 1.50
C SER A 88 10.62 0.28 2.09
N GLY A 89 9.61 -0.31 1.45
CA GLY A 89 8.20 -0.23 1.87
C GLY A 89 7.60 1.19 1.83
N VAL A 90 8.18 2.11 1.05
CA VAL A 90 7.68 3.49 0.93
C VAL A 90 6.55 3.57 -0.11
N ALA A 91 6.64 2.75 -1.16
CA ALA A 91 5.62 2.66 -2.20
C ALA A 91 4.67 1.51 -1.90
N HIS A 92 3.39 1.84 -1.71
CA HIS A 92 2.34 0.88 -1.43
C HIS A 92 1.95 0.11 -2.70
N PHE A 93 2.06 0.78 -3.85
CA PHE A 93 1.81 0.23 -5.18
C PHE A 93 2.85 0.71 -6.18
N SER A 94 3.17 -0.15 -7.14
CA SER A 94 3.98 0.13 -8.32
C SER A 94 3.14 -0.23 -9.55
N VAL A 95 3.08 0.65 -10.55
CA VAL A 95 2.26 0.49 -11.77
C VAL A 95 3.06 0.86 -13.02
N ALA A 96 2.72 0.28 -14.16
CA ALA A 96 3.52 0.42 -15.38
C ALA A 96 3.35 1.80 -16.06
N GLY A 97 2.29 2.55 -15.74
CA GLY A 97 2.03 3.82 -16.39
C GLY A 97 0.99 4.70 -15.71
N ASP A 98 0.95 5.95 -16.15
CA ASP A 98 0.08 6.99 -15.60
C ASP A 98 -1.41 6.65 -15.63
N ARG A 99 -1.87 6.03 -16.72
CA ARG A 99 -3.27 5.61 -16.87
C ARG A 99 -3.65 4.58 -15.80
N GLU A 100 -2.79 3.60 -15.58
CA GLU A 100 -2.98 2.55 -14.59
C GLU A 100 -2.93 3.13 -13.17
N CYS A 101 -2.01 4.06 -12.91
CA CYS A 101 -1.97 4.81 -11.65
C CYS A 101 -3.31 5.48 -11.34
N LEU A 102 -3.89 6.19 -12.31
CA LEU A 102 -5.16 6.87 -12.12
C LEU A 102 -6.34 5.89 -11.99
N GLN A 103 -6.31 4.74 -12.69
CA GLN A 103 -7.31 3.69 -12.53
C GLN A 103 -7.26 3.08 -11.14
N LEU A 104 -6.07 2.76 -10.65
CA LEU A 104 -5.84 2.23 -9.31
C LEU A 104 -6.30 3.21 -8.22
N ILE A 105 -6.07 4.51 -8.38
CA ILE A 105 -6.59 5.51 -7.43
C ILE A 105 -8.12 5.47 -7.37
N ARG A 106 -8.80 5.36 -8.52
CA ARG A 106 -10.27 5.29 -8.57
C ARG A 106 -10.79 4.00 -7.93
N GLU A 107 -10.08 2.89 -8.13
CA GLU A 107 -10.41 1.62 -7.50
C GLU A 107 -10.24 1.71 -5.98
N LEU A 108 -9.08 2.19 -5.51
CA LEU A 108 -8.77 2.38 -4.10
C LEU A 108 -9.80 3.28 -3.41
N LEU A 109 -10.11 4.44 -3.99
CA LEU A 109 -11.16 5.34 -3.48
C LEU A 109 -12.52 4.66 -3.37
N GLY A 110 -12.78 3.65 -4.19
CA GLY A 110 -13.99 2.84 -4.08
C GLY A 110 -14.12 2.15 -2.73
N TYR A 111 -13.01 1.71 -2.12
CA TYR A 111 -13.01 1.01 -0.83
C TYR A 111 -13.07 1.95 0.39
N LEU A 112 -12.72 3.22 0.23
CA LEU A 112 -12.54 4.17 1.33
C LEU A 112 -13.80 5.01 1.59
N PRO A 113 -14.05 5.45 2.84
CA PRO A 113 -15.02 6.51 3.08
C PRO A 113 -14.49 7.86 2.62
N ALA A 114 -15.37 8.87 2.53
CA ALA A 114 -14.94 10.23 2.19
C ALA A 114 -14.16 10.92 3.33
N ASN A 115 -14.39 10.49 4.58
CA ASN A 115 -13.80 11.01 5.81
C ASN A 115 -13.96 9.99 6.95
N ASN A 116 -13.49 10.31 8.14
CA ASN A 116 -13.53 9.43 9.32
C ASN A 116 -14.86 9.41 10.10
N LEU A 117 -15.86 10.21 9.73
CA LEU A 117 -17.19 10.20 10.36
C LEU A 117 -18.15 9.29 9.60
N ASP A 118 -17.97 9.18 8.29
CA ASP A 118 -18.75 8.32 7.43
C ASP A 118 -18.18 6.88 7.41
N GLY A 119 -19.04 5.90 7.11
CA GLY A 119 -18.62 4.53 6.83
C GLY A 119 -18.17 4.36 5.37
N PRO A 120 -17.40 3.29 5.06
CA PRO A 120 -17.04 2.98 3.68
C PRO A 120 -18.31 2.75 2.83
N GLN A 121 -18.27 3.20 1.58
CA GLN A 121 -19.40 3.07 0.67
C GLN A 121 -19.72 1.59 0.40
N SER A 122 -20.97 1.20 0.63
CA SER A 122 -21.48 -0.09 0.17
C SER A 122 -21.68 -0.08 -1.35
N ARG A 123 -21.44 -1.21 -1.98
CA ARG A 123 -21.76 -1.45 -3.39
C ARG A 123 -22.77 -2.59 -3.47
N ASP A 124 -23.65 -2.52 -4.46
CA ASP A 124 -24.49 -3.68 -4.78
C ASP A 124 -23.59 -4.80 -5.28
N THR A 125 -23.87 -6.02 -4.83
CA THR A 125 -23.20 -7.24 -5.29
C THR A 125 -24.24 -8.31 -5.60
N SER A 126 -23.96 -9.12 -6.61
CA SER A 126 -24.73 -10.34 -6.89
C SER A 126 -24.05 -11.60 -6.34
N ASP A 127 -22.92 -11.47 -5.63
CA ASP A 127 -22.25 -12.60 -5.00
C ASP A 127 -23.12 -13.13 -3.84
N PRO A 128 -23.52 -14.42 -3.85
CA PRO A 128 -24.36 -14.98 -2.80
C PRO A 128 -23.66 -14.97 -1.43
N ALA A 129 -24.34 -14.42 -0.42
CA ALA A 129 -23.82 -14.38 0.95
C ALA A 129 -23.67 -15.76 1.60
N ASP A 130 -24.33 -16.78 1.03
CA ASP A 130 -24.30 -18.19 1.45
C ASP A 130 -23.48 -19.08 0.51
N ARG A 131 -22.63 -18.49 -0.35
CA ARG A 131 -21.74 -19.26 -1.23
C ARG A 131 -20.77 -20.11 -0.41
N GLU A 132 -20.73 -21.40 -0.74
CA GLU A 132 -19.73 -22.35 -0.25
C GLU A 132 -18.69 -22.62 -1.33
N ASP A 133 -17.47 -22.96 -0.92
CA ASP A 133 -16.39 -23.37 -1.83
C ASP A 133 -15.67 -24.62 -1.30
N ASP A 134 -16.07 -25.78 -1.83
CA ASP A 134 -15.49 -27.10 -1.52
C ASP A 134 -13.97 -27.17 -1.74
N ALA A 135 -13.39 -26.27 -2.54
CA ALA A 135 -11.94 -26.24 -2.73
C ALA A 135 -11.20 -25.88 -1.43
N LEU A 136 -11.84 -25.10 -0.55
CA LEU A 136 -11.24 -24.67 0.72
C LEU A 136 -11.04 -25.82 1.71
N ASP A 137 -11.83 -26.90 1.62
CA ASP A 137 -11.64 -28.13 2.42
C ASP A 137 -10.27 -28.79 2.18
N ARG A 138 -9.61 -28.44 1.06
CA ARG A 138 -8.35 -29.04 0.62
C ARG A 138 -7.21 -28.04 0.52
N LEU A 139 -7.44 -26.77 0.85
CA LEU A 139 -6.44 -25.71 0.73
C LEU A 139 -5.24 -25.96 1.65
N VAL A 140 -5.51 -26.31 2.91
CA VAL A 140 -4.46 -26.58 3.91
C VAL A 140 -3.88 -27.98 3.66
N PRO A 141 -2.58 -28.11 3.32
CA PRO A 141 -1.98 -29.41 3.05
C PRO A 141 -1.93 -30.29 4.31
N ALA A 142 -2.06 -31.61 4.13
CA ALA A 142 -1.94 -32.56 5.24
C ALA A 142 -0.52 -32.59 5.84
N SER A 143 0.50 -32.28 5.04
CA SER A 143 1.89 -32.17 5.50
C SER A 143 2.13 -30.79 6.12
N PRO A 144 2.54 -30.68 7.39
CA PRO A 144 2.77 -29.39 8.04
C PRO A 144 3.96 -28.60 7.45
N ASN A 145 4.82 -29.26 6.66
CA ASN A 145 5.98 -28.63 6.00
C ASN A 145 5.65 -28.11 4.59
N GLN A 146 4.43 -28.36 4.10
CA GLN A 146 4.01 -27.91 2.77
C GLN A 146 3.25 -26.59 2.90
N PRO A 147 3.71 -25.49 2.29
CA PRO A 147 2.99 -24.23 2.31
C PRO A 147 1.81 -24.24 1.33
N TYR A 148 0.93 -23.25 1.47
CA TYR A 148 -0.15 -22.92 0.55
C TYR A 148 -0.21 -21.40 0.35
N ASP A 149 -0.88 -20.93 -0.70
CA ASP A 149 -1.04 -19.50 -0.95
C ASP A 149 -2.31 -18.98 -0.25
N MET A 150 -2.12 -18.15 0.77
CA MET A 150 -3.24 -17.54 1.50
C MET A 150 -4.12 -16.63 0.62
N ARG A 151 -3.63 -16.18 -0.55
CA ARG A 151 -4.46 -15.42 -1.50
C ARG A 151 -5.62 -16.26 -2.04
N GLU A 152 -5.46 -17.57 -2.18
CA GLU A 152 -6.54 -18.45 -2.64
C GLU A 152 -7.73 -18.41 -1.68
N LEU A 153 -7.48 -18.45 -0.36
CA LEU A 153 -8.52 -18.27 0.65
C LEU A 153 -9.19 -16.90 0.54
N ILE A 154 -8.38 -15.84 0.46
CA ILE A 154 -8.88 -14.46 0.40
C ILE A 154 -9.78 -14.26 -0.83
N GLN A 155 -9.33 -14.73 -2.00
CA GLN A 155 -10.10 -14.63 -3.24
C GLN A 155 -11.33 -15.54 -3.25
N SER A 156 -11.27 -16.69 -2.58
CA SER A 156 -12.45 -17.53 -2.45
C SER A 156 -13.53 -16.89 -1.57
N VAL A 157 -13.16 -16.15 -0.53
CA VAL A 157 -14.13 -15.54 0.42
C VAL A 157 -14.58 -14.13 0.00
N ALA A 158 -13.72 -13.35 -0.66
CA ALA A 158 -14.05 -12.00 -1.10
C ALA A 158 -15.14 -11.99 -2.18
N ASP A 159 -16.01 -10.97 -2.14
CA ASP A 159 -16.99 -10.74 -3.19
C ASP A 159 -16.29 -10.68 -4.57
N GLU A 160 -16.80 -11.43 -5.53
CA GLU A 160 -16.29 -11.53 -6.91
C GLU A 160 -14.81 -11.96 -6.99
N GLY A 161 -14.26 -12.51 -5.91
CA GLY A 161 -12.85 -12.85 -5.75
C GLY A 161 -11.89 -11.67 -5.83
N MET A 162 -12.39 -10.45 -5.58
CA MET A 162 -11.62 -9.23 -5.71
C MET A 162 -10.84 -8.91 -4.43
N PHE A 163 -9.52 -8.79 -4.58
CA PHE A 163 -8.60 -8.40 -3.50
C PHE A 163 -7.60 -7.36 -4.00
N LEU A 164 -7.73 -6.13 -3.50
CA LEU A 164 -6.80 -5.05 -3.75
C LEU A 164 -5.65 -5.12 -2.74
N GLU A 165 -4.61 -5.88 -3.10
CA GLU A 165 -3.45 -6.11 -2.24
C GLU A 165 -2.54 -4.87 -2.14
N VAL A 166 -2.31 -4.40 -0.92
CA VAL A 166 -1.42 -3.30 -0.58
C VAL A 166 -0.04 -3.85 -0.24
N HIS A 167 1.04 -3.20 -0.69
CA HIS A 167 2.41 -3.66 -0.46
C HIS A 167 2.65 -5.10 -0.95
N ARG A 168 2.12 -5.46 -2.12
CA ARG A 168 2.21 -6.81 -2.67
C ARG A 168 3.64 -7.37 -2.74
N HIS A 169 4.62 -6.50 -3.00
CA HIS A 169 6.02 -6.90 -3.16
C HIS A 169 6.91 -6.64 -1.94
N TYR A 170 6.37 -6.00 -0.89
CA TYR A 170 7.08 -5.70 0.37
C TYR A 170 6.54 -6.57 1.52
N ALA A 171 7.45 -7.13 2.33
CA ALA A 171 7.10 -8.01 3.46
C ALA A 171 6.04 -9.07 3.07
N ARG A 172 6.41 -9.94 2.11
CA ARG A 172 5.49 -10.90 1.46
C ARG A 172 4.99 -12.03 2.36
N ASN A 173 5.59 -12.17 3.55
CA ASN A 173 5.19 -13.07 4.64
C ASN A 173 3.88 -12.64 5.33
N ILE A 174 3.38 -11.42 5.08
CA ILE A 174 2.05 -10.98 5.48
C ILE A 174 1.32 -10.28 4.32
N LEU A 175 0.05 -10.59 4.15
CA LEU A 175 -0.85 -9.97 3.18
C LEU A 175 -1.67 -8.90 3.88
N VAL A 176 -1.76 -7.72 3.26
CA VAL A 176 -2.70 -6.68 3.66
C VAL A 176 -3.37 -6.11 2.44
N GLY A 177 -4.64 -5.73 2.53
CA GLY A 177 -5.34 -5.17 1.38
C GLY A 177 -6.83 -5.05 1.61
N PHE A 178 -7.54 -4.52 0.61
CA PHE A 178 -8.97 -4.30 0.68
C PHE A 178 -9.73 -5.35 -0.12
N ALA A 179 -10.87 -5.77 0.42
CA ALA A 179 -11.84 -6.61 -0.27
C ALA A 179 -13.25 -6.12 0.05
N ARG A 180 -14.26 -6.83 -0.45
CA ARG A 180 -15.66 -6.65 -0.03
C ARG A 180 -16.26 -7.95 0.44
N LEU A 181 -17.18 -7.84 1.39
CA LEU A 181 -18.07 -8.92 1.83
C LEU A 181 -19.50 -8.38 1.88
N GLY A 182 -20.40 -8.97 1.11
CA GLY A 182 -21.78 -8.49 0.99
C GLY A 182 -21.86 -7.02 0.55
N GLY A 183 -20.95 -6.60 -0.33
CA GLY A 183 -20.88 -5.24 -0.87
C GLY A 183 -20.14 -4.23 0.01
N ARG A 184 -19.75 -4.60 1.23
CA ARG A 184 -19.14 -3.68 2.22
C ARG A 184 -17.63 -3.84 2.21
N SER A 185 -16.89 -2.72 2.20
CA SER A 185 -15.43 -2.75 2.28
C SER A 185 -14.95 -3.39 3.58
N VAL A 186 -13.94 -4.25 3.48
CA VAL A 186 -13.19 -4.81 4.61
C VAL A 186 -11.70 -4.71 4.33
N GLY A 187 -10.90 -4.50 5.38
CA GLY A 187 -9.46 -4.67 5.35
C GLY A 187 -9.11 -6.11 5.75
N ILE A 188 -8.21 -6.74 5.03
CA ILE A 188 -7.74 -8.10 5.32
C ILE A 188 -6.30 -8.04 5.83
N VAL A 189 -5.99 -8.78 6.88
CA VAL A 189 -4.63 -9.01 7.37
C VAL A 189 -4.40 -10.51 7.55
N ALA A 190 -3.53 -11.11 6.73
CA ALA A 190 -3.35 -12.56 6.75
C ALA A 190 -1.88 -12.98 6.64
N ASN A 191 -1.46 -13.97 7.43
CA ASN A 191 -0.14 -14.58 7.27
C ASN A 191 -0.04 -15.32 5.93
N GLN A 192 1.15 -15.32 5.32
CA GLN A 192 1.40 -15.98 4.04
C GLN A 192 2.41 -17.12 4.22
N PRO A 193 1.97 -18.38 4.38
CA PRO A 193 2.85 -19.53 4.57
C PRO A 193 3.86 -19.76 3.44
N ALA A 194 3.53 -19.35 2.21
CA ALA A 194 4.44 -19.48 1.06
C ALA A 194 5.70 -18.58 1.15
N TYR A 195 5.75 -17.63 2.09
CA TYR A 195 6.89 -16.74 2.29
C TYR A 195 7.32 -16.73 3.75
N LEU A 196 8.57 -17.13 4.03
CA LEU A 196 9.12 -17.23 5.39
C LEU A 196 8.20 -18.02 6.35
N ALA A 197 7.50 -19.04 5.85
CA ALA A 197 6.51 -19.80 6.62
C ALA A 197 5.42 -18.94 7.30
N GLY A 198 5.15 -17.73 6.81
CA GLY A 198 4.19 -16.79 7.37
C GLY A 198 4.62 -16.15 8.70
N THR A 199 5.87 -16.32 9.11
CA THR A 199 6.37 -15.75 10.38
C THR A 199 6.42 -14.24 10.34
N LEU A 200 6.12 -13.60 11.47
CA LEU A 200 6.21 -12.14 11.60
C LEU A 200 7.66 -11.70 11.85
N ASP A 201 8.10 -10.72 11.08
CA ASP A 201 9.35 -9.98 11.25
C ASP A 201 9.06 -8.48 11.39
N ILE A 202 10.13 -7.67 11.38
CA ILE A 202 10.03 -6.21 11.54
C ILE A 202 9.18 -5.61 10.41
N ASP A 203 9.48 -5.97 9.17
CA ASP A 203 8.84 -5.37 7.99
C ASP A 203 7.37 -5.76 7.89
N ALA A 204 7.03 -7.03 8.15
CA ALA A 204 5.65 -7.48 8.22
C ALA A 204 4.87 -6.79 9.34
N SER A 205 5.50 -6.62 10.52
CA SER A 205 4.86 -5.96 11.66
C SER A 205 4.55 -4.49 11.35
N VAL A 206 5.49 -3.75 10.74
CA VAL A 206 5.28 -2.36 10.34
C VAL A 206 4.21 -2.24 9.26
N LYS A 207 4.26 -3.12 8.24
CA LYS A 207 3.27 -3.18 7.16
C LYS A 207 1.85 -3.38 7.70
N ALA A 208 1.63 -4.40 8.53
CA ALA A 208 0.32 -4.69 9.10
C ALA A 208 -0.13 -3.62 10.10
N ALA A 209 0.74 -3.16 10.99
CA ALA A 209 0.37 -2.15 12.00
C ALA A 209 -0.14 -0.86 11.36
N ARG A 210 0.52 -0.37 10.30
CA ARG A 210 0.07 0.83 9.59
C ARG A 210 -1.28 0.61 8.91
N PHE A 211 -1.45 -0.54 8.24
CA PHE A 211 -2.70 -0.89 7.56
C PHE A 211 -3.88 -1.01 8.53
N VAL A 212 -3.69 -1.67 9.67
CA VAL A 212 -4.70 -1.80 10.74
C VAL A 212 -5.11 -0.42 11.26
N ARG A 213 -4.15 0.44 11.58
CA ARG A 213 -4.44 1.81 12.06
C ARG A 213 -5.16 2.66 11.03
N PHE A 214 -4.83 2.51 9.75
CA PHE A 214 -5.55 3.19 8.68
C PHE A 214 -7.01 2.72 8.62
N CYS A 215 -7.25 1.40 8.62
CA CYS A 215 -8.60 0.85 8.58
C CYS A 215 -9.44 1.31 9.78
N ASP A 216 -8.87 1.26 10.98
CA ASP A 216 -9.50 1.75 12.22
C ASP A 216 -9.89 3.24 12.13
N ALA A 217 -8.95 4.09 11.69
CA ALA A 217 -9.19 5.54 11.57
C ALA A 217 -10.32 5.89 10.58
N PHE A 218 -10.63 4.99 9.64
CA PHE A 218 -11.64 5.19 8.59
C PHE A 218 -12.80 4.21 8.70
N ASN A 219 -13.03 3.60 9.87
CA ASN A 219 -14.17 2.72 10.15
C ASN A 219 -14.29 1.52 9.17
N ILE A 220 -13.17 1.03 8.67
CA ILE A 220 -13.11 -0.15 7.79
C ILE A 220 -12.92 -1.38 8.69
N PRO A 221 -13.87 -2.33 8.72
CA PRO A 221 -13.73 -3.56 9.51
C PRO A 221 -12.52 -4.38 9.07
N LEU A 222 -11.90 -5.09 10.02
CA LEU A 222 -10.76 -5.95 9.77
C LEU A 222 -11.15 -7.42 9.86
N VAL A 223 -10.58 -8.22 8.96
CA VAL A 223 -10.63 -9.69 8.91
C VAL A 223 -9.22 -10.23 8.99
#